data_AF-A0AA91DFR7-F1
#
_entry.id   AF-A0AA91DFR7-F1
#
_cell.length_a   1.000
_cell.length_b   1.000
_cell.length_c   1.000
_cell.angle_alpha   90.00
_cell.angle_beta   90.00
_cell.angle_gamma   90.00
#
_symmetry.space_group_name_H-M   'P 1'
#
loop_
_entity.id
_entity.type
_entity.pdbx_description
1 polymer ?
#
loop_
_entity_poly.entity_id
_entity_poly.type
_entity_poly.pdbx_seq_one_letter_code
_entity_poly.pdbx_strand_id
1 'polypeptide(L)'
;MVWIKGWIETELARNKKQHAISRLLHDELINLTPVIQALKRMAKSASEGKLRLLSVDVSSLVSKFASELADLDPKRSYCYAGLASSLEIVNKGFQRLAVLTLSRATASSKDIYGQIDRALAGQARITASDYIAASKAALVVIKAIPPRNRYNNDAQALTTMENAIVAAEKEHADWPELPAQQGAQAGAAENQSAPIS
;
A
#
# COMPACT_ATOMS: atom_id res chain seq x y z
N MET A 1 9.92 11.73 -44.22
CA MET A 1 8.94 10.67 -43.90
C MET A 1 9.26 9.88 -42.63
N VAL A 2 10.52 9.54 -42.33
CA VAL A 2 10.91 8.76 -41.12
C VAL A 2 10.46 9.41 -39.79
N TRP A 3 10.55 10.73 -39.69
CA TRP A 3 10.16 11.50 -38.49
C TRP A 3 8.66 11.47 -38.20
N ILE A 4 7.82 11.48 -39.24
CA ILE A 4 6.35 11.42 -39.09
C ILE A 4 5.93 10.02 -38.65
N LYS A 5 6.55 8.98 -39.21
CA LYS A 5 6.29 7.59 -38.80
C LYS A 5 6.66 7.36 -37.33
N GLY A 6 7.85 7.78 -36.89
CA GLY A 6 8.27 7.65 -35.48
C GLY A 6 7.37 8.44 -34.52
N TRP A 7 6.91 9.62 -34.92
CA TRP A 7 5.96 10.41 -34.13
C TRP A 7 4.60 9.72 -34.00
N ILE A 8 4.04 9.19 -35.09
CA ILE A 8 2.77 8.44 -35.09
C ILE A 8 2.88 7.17 -34.23
N GLU A 9 3.99 6.43 -34.33
CA GLU A 9 4.23 5.23 -33.54
C GLU A 9 4.31 5.55 -32.04
N THR A 10 4.99 6.64 -31.68
CA THR A 10 5.10 7.13 -30.30
C THR A 10 3.73 7.55 -29.76
N GLU A 11 2.95 8.26 -30.56
CA GLU A 11 1.59 8.70 -30.21
C GLU A 11 0.64 7.51 -29.98
N LEU A 12 0.68 6.51 -30.86
CA LEU A 12 -0.11 5.29 -30.73
C LEU A 12 0.30 4.47 -29.51
N ALA A 13 1.61 4.34 -29.26
CA ALA A 13 2.14 3.65 -28.09
C ALA A 13 1.69 4.34 -26.80
N ARG A 14 1.78 5.67 -26.73
CA ARG A 14 1.28 6.47 -25.60
C ARG A 14 -0.20 6.24 -25.36
N ASN A 15 -1.04 6.35 -26.39
CA ASN A 15 -2.50 6.20 -26.25
C ASN A 15 -2.88 4.80 -25.75
N LYS A 16 -2.24 3.74 -26.29
CA LYS A 16 -2.46 2.36 -25.83
C LYS A 16 -2.06 2.16 -24.37
N LYS A 17 -0.90 2.68 -23.95
CA LYS A 17 -0.43 2.58 -22.56
C LYS A 17 -1.28 3.39 -21.60
N GLN A 18 -1.73 4.59 -21.99
CA GLN A 18 -2.67 5.41 -21.21
C GLN A 18 -3.98 4.65 -20.98
N HIS A 19 -4.51 3.98 -22.00
CA HIS A 19 -5.72 3.17 -21.85
C HIS A 19 -5.49 1.97 -20.92
N ALA A 20 -4.38 1.24 -21.11
CA ALA A 20 -4.04 0.08 -20.29
C ALA A 20 -3.83 0.44 -18.81
N ILE A 21 -3.06 1.49 -18.52
CA ILE A 21 -2.82 1.93 -17.14
C ILE A 21 -4.11 2.45 -16.51
N SER A 22 -4.95 3.17 -17.27
CA SER A 22 -6.25 3.65 -16.78
C SER A 22 -7.18 2.51 -16.36
N ARG A 23 -7.12 1.36 -17.05
CA ARG A 23 -7.87 0.16 -16.68
C ARG A 23 -7.33 -0.48 -15.42
N LEU A 24 -6.03 -0.73 -15.36
CA LEU A 24 -5.41 -1.36 -14.19
C LEU A 24 -5.64 -0.52 -12.92
N LEU A 25 -5.51 0.81 -13.02
CA LEU A 25 -5.74 1.70 -11.89
C LEU A 25 -7.21 1.77 -11.47
N HIS A 26 -8.16 1.59 -12.40
CA HIS A 26 -9.58 1.51 -12.06
C HIS A 26 -9.86 0.33 -11.13
N ASP A 27 -9.37 -0.86 -11.51
CA ASP A 27 -9.58 -2.09 -10.74
C ASP A 27 -8.90 -2.00 -9.36
N GLU A 28 -7.70 -1.43 -9.29
CA GLU A 28 -6.96 -1.22 -8.02
C GLU A 28 -7.70 -0.26 -7.07
N LEU A 29 -8.23 0.86 -7.59
CA LEU A 29 -8.89 1.88 -6.77
C LEU A 29 -10.21 1.40 -6.17
N ILE A 30 -10.98 0.60 -6.91
CA ILE A 30 -12.22 0.02 -6.40
C ILE A 30 -11.95 -0.98 -5.27
N ASN A 31 -10.81 -1.68 -5.32
CA ASN A 31 -10.42 -2.68 -4.33
C ASN A 31 -9.65 -2.09 -3.12
N LEU A 32 -9.50 -0.77 -3.04
CA LEU A 32 -8.75 -0.10 -1.98
C LEU A 32 -9.30 -0.41 -0.57
N THR A 33 -10.59 -0.20 -0.34
CA THR A 33 -11.20 -0.37 0.99
C THR A 33 -11.02 -1.81 1.53
N PRO A 34 -11.30 -2.88 0.76
CA PRO A 34 -10.99 -4.25 1.18
C PRO A 34 -9.54 -4.47 1.60
N VAL A 35 -8.56 -3.90 0.89
CA VAL A 35 -7.13 -4.03 1.23
C VAL A 35 -6.82 -3.36 2.56
N ILE A 36 -7.32 -2.14 2.79
CA ILE A 36 -7.12 -1.43 4.07
C ILE A 36 -7.77 -2.20 5.22
N GLN A 37 -8.96 -2.76 5.03
CA GLN A 37 -9.61 -3.61 6.03
C GLN A 37 -8.82 -4.89 6.30
N ALA A 38 -8.20 -5.49 5.28
CA ALA A 38 -7.37 -6.68 5.46
C ALA A 38 -6.10 -6.37 6.26
N LEU A 39 -5.43 -5.25 5.98
CA LEU A 39 -4.29 -4.74 6.76
C LEU A 39 -4.69 -4.44 8.21
N LYS A 40 -5.86 -3.83 8.43
CA LYS A 40 -6.41 -3.58 9.79
C LYS A 40 -6.64 -4.89 10.56
N ARG A 41 -7.21 -5.89 9.89
CA ARG A 41 -7.43 -7.23 10.47
C ARG A 41 -6.12 -7.94 10.79
N MET A 42 -5.10 -7.78 9.96
CA MET A 42 -3.75 -8.30 10.21
C MET A 42 -3.14 -7.65 11.44
N ALA A 43 -3.19 -6.31 11.54
CA ALA A 43 -2.71 -5.57 12.70
C ALA A 43 -3.42 -5.99 13.99
N LYS A 44 -4.75 -6.10 13.97
CA LYS A 44 -5.55 -6.58 15.11
C LYS A 44 -5.15 -7.99 15.53
N SER A 45 -4.98 -8.89 14.56
CA SER A 45 -4.57 -10.28 14.82
C SER A 45 -3.19 -10.34 15.46
N ALA A 46 -2.23 -9.56 14.97
CA ALA A 46 -0.89 -9.49 15.54
C ALA A 46 -0.94 -9.00 16.99
N SER A 47 -1.72 -7.96 17.30
CA SER A 47 -1.92 -7.47 18.68
C SER A 47 -2.58 -8.51 19.60
N GLU A 48 -3.36 -9.44 19.06
CA GLU A 48 -3.93 -10.59 19.78
C GLU A 48 -2.97 -11.80 19.88
N GLY A 49 -1.73 -11.68 19.40
CA GLY A 49 -0.74 -12.75 19.37
C GLY A 49 -1.01 -13.84 18.31
N LYS A 50 -1.89 -13.56 17.34
CA LYS A 50 -2.28 -14.49 16.27
C LYS A 50 -1.67 -14.07 14.95
N LEU A 51 -1.05 -15.02 14.24
CA LEU A 51 -0.52 -14.78 12.91
C LEU A 51 -1.63 -14.83 11.86
N ARG A 52 -1.66 -13.85 10.96
CA ARG A 52 -2.48 -13.88 9.74
C ARG A 52 -1.59 -13.63 8.53
N LEU A 53 -1.83 -14.41 7.48
CA LEU A 53 -1.20 -14.22 6.19
C LEU A 53 -2.09 -13.32 5.34
N LEU A 54 -1.46 -12.36 4.67
CA LEU A 54 -2.12 -11.47 3.73
C LEU A 54 -1.39 -11.58 2.40
N SER A 55 -2.14 -11.86 1.32
CA SER A 55 -1.65 -11.78 -0.05
C SER A 55 -2.34 -10.60 -0.71
N VAL A 56 -1.58 -9.55 -0.99
CA VAL A 56 -2.00 -8.44 -1.85
C VAL A 56 -1.06 -8.46 -3.04
N ASP A 57 -1.62 -8.56 -4.24
CA ASP A 57 -0.86 -8.42 -5.48
C ASP A 57 -1.01 -6.99 -5.96
N VAL A 58 0.10 -6.24 -5.96
CA VAL A 58 0.17 -4.91 -6.56
C VAL A 58 0.78 -5.10 -7.94
N SER A 59 -0.03 -4.92 -8.97
CA SER A 59 0.38 -5.28 -10.32
C SER A 59 1.67 -4.55 -10.75
N SER A 60 2.74 -5.33 -10.98
CA SER A 60 4.02 -4.83 -11.49
C SER A 60 3.89 -4.13 -12.85
N LEU A 61 2.81 -4.45 -13.60
CA LEU A 61 2.48 -3.79 -14.86
C LEU A 61 2.14 -2.31 -14.68
N VAL A 62 1.55 -1.92 -13.55
CA VAL A 62 1.21 -0.51 -13.29
C VAL A 62 2.49 0.31 -13.16
N SER A 63 3.46 -0.17 -12.37
CA SER A 63 4.76 0.50 -12.23
C SER A 63 5.51 0.57 -13.56
N LYS A 64 5.54 -0.54 -14.31
CA LYS A 64 6.15 -0.59 -15.65
C LYS A 64 5.51 0.41 -16.63
N PHE A 65 4.19 0.41 -16.73
CA PHE A 65 3.48 1.34 -17.62
C PHE A 65 3.62 2.78 -17.17
N ALA A 66 3.69 3.05 -15.86
CA ALA A 66 3.94 4.39 -15.34
C ALA A 66 5.34 4.89 -15.76
N SER A 67 6.38 4.07 -15.60
CA SER A 67 7.73 4.43 -16.06
C SER A 67 7.80 4.66 -17.57
N GLU A 68 7.23 3.75 -18.37
CA GLU A 68 7.23 3.90 -19.83
C GLU A 68 6.41 5.13 -20.28
N LEU A 69 5.33 5.48 -19.58
CA LEU A 69 4.57 6.70 -19.85
C LEU A 69 5.32 7.96 -19.43
N ALA A 70 6.18 7.89 -18.42
CA ALA A 70 7.02 9.03 -18.04
C ALA A 70 7.97 9.42 -19.18
N ASP A 71 8.48 8.44 -19.92
CA ASP A 71 9.34 8.66 -21.09
C ASP A 71 8.53 9.14 -22.32
N LEU A 72 7.34 8.55 -22.55
CA LEU A 72 6.51 8.83 -23.73
C LEU A 72 5.67 10.12 -23.63
N ASP A 73 5.46 10.65 -22.43
CA ASP A 73 4.67 11.85 -22.16
C ASP A 73 5.42 12.81 -21.22
N PRO A 74 6.46 13.52 -21.74
CA PRO A 74 7.32 14.37 -20.92
C PRO A 74 6.57 15.46 -20.15
N LYS A 75 5.45 15.94 -20.71
CA LYS A 75 4.60 16.98 -20.10
C LYS A 75 3.97 16.53 -18.78
N ARG A 76 3.77 15.23 -18.62
CA ARG A 76 3.13 14.60 -17.44
C ARG A 76 4.04 13.57 -16.78
N SER A 77 5.31 13.54 -17.16
CA SER A 77 6.31 12.61 -16.61
C SER A 77 6.32 12.59 -15.09
N TYR A 78 6.19 13.75 -14.45
CA TYR A 78 6.14 13.89 -13.00
C TYR A 78 5.01 13.08 -12.34
N CYS A 79 3.83 12.99 -12.96
CA CYS A 79 2.70 12.28 -12.35
C CYS A 79 2.87 10.76 -12.47
N TYR A 80 3.38 10.28 -13.61
CA TYR A 80 3.67 8.85 -13.78
C TYR A 80 4.86 8.40 -12.93
N ALA A 81 5.92 9.20 -12.85
CA ALA A 81 7.05 8.93 -11.96
C ALA A 81 6.62 8.93 -10.48
N GLY A 82 5.76 9.86 -10.09
CA GLY A 82 5.18 9.89 -8.74
C GLY A 82 4.39 8.63 -8.42
N LEU A 83 3.54 8.16 -9.35
CA LEU A 83 2.81 6.89 -9.19
C LEU A 83 3.77 5.70 -9.05
N ALA A 84 4.77 5.59 -9.93
CA ALA A 84 5.75 4.50 -9.88
C ALA A 84 6.49 4.47 -8.53
N SER A 85 6.92 5.63 -8.03
CA SER A 85 7.57 5.76 -6.73
C SER A 85 6.64 5.37 -5.57
N SER A 86 5.38 5.79 -5.58
CA SER A 86 4.42 5.42 -4.52
C SER A 86 4.16 3.92 -4.49
N LEU A 87 4.05 3.28 -5.66
CA LEU A 87 3.89 1.82 -5.75
C LEU A 87 5.14 1.07 -5.25
N GLU A 88 6.33 1.61 -5.47
CA GLU A 88 7.56 1.03 -4.93
C GLU A 88 7.58 1.06 -3.40
N ILE A 89 7.16 2.17 -2.78
CA ILE A 89 7.05 2.31 -1.32
C ILE A 89 6.08 1.25 -0.76
N VAL A 90 4.91 1.13 -1.37
CA VAL A 90 3.89 0.11 -1.02
C VAL A 90 4.48 -1.30 -1.11
N ASN A 91 5.15 -1.63 -2.22
CA ASN A 91 5.76 -2.94 -2.41
C ASN A 91 6.80 -3.26 -1.33
N LYS A 92 7.63 -2.28 -0.97
CA LYS A 92 8.57 -2.41 0.16
C LYS A 92 7.84 -2.63 1.48
N GLY A 93 6.70 -1.98 1.68
CA GLY A 93 5.83 -2.19 2.85
C GLY A 93 5.33 -3.64 2.95
N PHE A 94 4.80 -4.21 1.86
CA PHE A 94 4.37 -5.61 1.81
C PHE A 94 5.53 -6.60 2.00
N GLN A 95 6.70 -6.33 1.41
CA GLN A 95 7.89 -7.15 1.63
C GLN A 95 8.30 -7.17 3.11
N ARG A 96 8.28 -6.01 3.79
CA ARG A 96 8.56 -5.92 5.24
C ARG A 96 7.55 -6.71 6.06
N LEU A 97 6.25 -6.65 5.71
CA LEU A 97 5.22 -7.45 6.38
C LEU A 97 5.48 -8.95 6.25
N ALA A 98 5.89 -9.41 5.06
CA ALA A 98 6.24 -10.81 4.83
C ALA A 98 7.46 -11.24 5.68
N VAL A 99 8.51 -10.41 5.73
CA VAL A 99 9.71 -10.66 6.55
C VAL A 99 9.37 -10.73 8.04
N LEU A 100 8.55 -9.80 8.55
CA LEU A 100 8.13 -9.80 9.94
C LEU A 100 7.25 -11.03 10.28
N THR A 101 6.37 -11.43 9.35
CA THR A 101 5.51 -12.61 9.50
C THR A 101 6.35 -13.88 9.56
N LEU A 102 7.36 -13.99 8.69
CA LEU A 102 8.31 -15.11 8.71
C LEU A 102 9.11 -15.11 10.01
N SER A 103 9.62 -13.94 10.43
CA SER A 103 10.35 -13.79 11.69
C SER A 103 9.51 -14.23 12.89
N ARG A 104 8.21 -13.91 12.88
CA ARG A 104 7.26 -14.32 13.91
C ARG A 104 7.04 -15.83 13.95
N ALA A 105 7.05 -16.48 12.79
CA ALA A 105 6.87 -17.92 12.65
C ALA A 105 8.12 -18.72 13.06
N THR A 106 9.32 -18.15 12.91
CA THR A 106 10.60 -18.83 13.18
C THR A 106 11.23 -18.48 14.52
N ALA A 107 10.72 -17.47 15.23
CA ALA A 107 11.27 -17.06 16.52
C ALA A 107 11.10 -18.15 17.58
N SER A 108 12.12 -18.34 18.42
CA SER A 108 12.18 -19.42 19.43
C SER A 108 11.72 -18.99 20.82
N SER A 109 11.62 -17.68 21.09
CA SER A 109 11.22 -17.14 22.39
C SER A 109 9.94 -16.31 22.29
N LYS A 110 9.05 -16.50 23.29
CA LYS A 110 7.82 -15.73 23.45
C LYS A 110 8.08 -14.24 23.75
N ASP A 111 9.24 -13.90 24.30
CA ASP A 111 9.58 -12.49 24.59
C ASP A 111 9.82 -11.70 23.30
N ILE A 112 10.30 -12.38 22.25
CA ILE A 112 10.53 -11.79 20.93
C ILE A 112 9.21 -11.64 20.17
N TYR A 113 8.24 -12.54 20.40
CA TYR A 113 6.92 -12.50 19.76
C TYR A 113 6.22 -11.15 19.97
N GLY A 114 6.18 -10.65 21.21
CA GLY A 114 5.54 -9.37 21.51
C GLY A 114 6.21 -8.17 20.85
N GLN A 115 7.50 -8.25 20.50
CA GLN A 115 8.19 -7.20 19.73
C GLN A 115 7.84 -7.29 18.25
N ILE A 116 7.86 -8.49 17.69
CA ILE A 116 7.53 -8.73 16.28
C ILE A 116 6.05 -8.43 16.01
N ASP A 117 5.14 -8.82 16.90
CA ASP A 117 3.70 -8.58 16.79
C ASP A 117 3.38 -7.06 16.78
N ARG A 118 4.10 -6.27 17.58
CA ARG A 118 4.01 -4.80 17.53
C ARG A 118 4.56 -4.23 16.22
N ALA A 119 5.71 -4.72 15.77
CA ALA A 119 6.29 -4.30 14.50
C ALA A 119 5.36 -4.65 13.32
N LEU A 120 4.71 -5.81 13.34
CA LEU A 120 3.69 -6.21 12.37
C LEU A 120 2.52 -5.24 12.34
N ALA A 121 1.95 -4.93 13.51
CA ALA A 121 0.81 -4.03 13.60
C ALA A 121 1.18 -2.59 13.15
N GLY A 122 2.36 -2.10 13.54
CA GLY A 122 2.88 -0.80 13.10
C GLY A 122 3.15 -0.74 11.60
N GLN A 123 3.84 -1.75 11.05
CA GLN A 123 4.12 -1.81 9.61
C GLN A 123 2.85 -1.94 8.78
N ALA A 124 1.84 -2.68 9.25
CA ALA A 124 0.55 -2.78 8.57
C ALA A 124 -0.14 -1.40 8.48
N ARG A 125 -0.03 -0.57 9.53
CA ARG A 125 -0.59 0.79 9.56
C ARG A 125 0.09 1.74 8.59
N ILE A 126 1.41 1.68 8.54
CA ILE A 126 2.23 2.46 7.62
C ILE A 126 1.90 2.04 6.19
N THR A 127 1.91 0.74 5.90
CA THR A 127 1.61 0.20 4.56
C THR A 127 0.20 0.58 4.09
N ALA A 128 -0.78 0.60 4.99
CA ALA A 128 -2.13 1.06 4.68
C ALA A 128 -2.16 2.55 4.30
N SER A 129 -1.42 3.39 5.02
CA SER A 129 -1.28 4.82 4.69
C SER A 129 -0.59 5.04 3.35
N ASP A 130 0.50 4.30 3.09
CA ASP A 130 1.24 4.33 1.83
C ASP A 130 0.35 3.88 0.66
N TYR A 131 -0.52 2.87 0.87
CA TYR A 131 -1.46 2.40 -0.14
C TYR A 131 -2.49 3.46 -0.51
N ILE A 132 -3.03 4.18 0.48
CA ILE A 132 -3.93 5.32 0.25
C ILE A 132 -3.20 6.43 -0.53
N ALA A 133 -1.95 6.74 -0.18
CA ALA A 133 -1.15 7.73 -0.91
C ALA A 133 -0.89 7.31 -2.37
N ALA A 134 -0.59 6.02 -2.61
CA ALA A 134 -0.45 5.47 -3.96
C ALA A 134 -1.77 5.54 -4.75
N SER A 135 -2.90 5.26 -4.11
CA SER A 135 -4.23 5.42 -4.71
C SER A 135 -4.55 6.87 -5.08
N LYS A 136 -4.16 7.85 -4.26
CA LYS A 136 -4.27 9.27 -4.63
C LYS A 136 -3.41 9.61 -5.85
N ALA A 137 -2.18 9.11 -5.91
CA ALA A 137 -1.32 9.29 -7.08
C ALA A 137 -1.91 8.64 -8.34
N ALA A 138 -2.52 7.45 -8.21
CA ALA A 138 -3.23 6.78 -9.28
C ALA A 138 -4.40 7.61 -9.82
N LEU A 139 -5.21 8.19 -8.93
CA LEU A 139 -6.31 9.07 -9.33
C LEU A 139 -5.81 10.32 -10.08
N VAL A 140 -4.69 10.92 -9.65
CA VAL A 140 -4.05 12.03 -10.35
C VAL A 140 -3.64 11.62 -11.77
N VAL A 141 -3.07 10.43 -11.95
CA VAL A 141 -2.71 9.89 -13.26
C VAL A 141 -3.95 9.69 -14.14
N ILE A 142 -5.03 9.08 -13.64
CA ILE A 142 -6.27 8.91 -14.41
C ILE A 142 -6.84 10.26 -14.85
N LYS A 143 -6.87 11.24 -13.94
CA LYS A 143 -7.33 12.61 -14.26
C LYS A 143 -6.43 13.31 -15.26
N ALA A 144 -5.12 13.05 -15.24
CA ALA A 144 -4.20 13.59 -16.22
C ALA A 144 -4.48 13.00 -17.61
N ILE A 145 -4.76 11.70 -17.74
CA ILE A 145 -5.03 11.05 -19.04
C ILE A 145 -6.22 11.74 -19.76
N PRO A 146 -6.12 12.05 -21.07
CA PRO A 146 -7.21 12.69 -21.81
C PRO A 146 -8.48 11.81 -21.80
N PRO A 147 -9.71 12.36 -21.72
CA PRO A 147 -10.94 11.58 -21.63
C PRO A 147 -11.08 10.49 -22.70
N ARG A 148 -10.69 10.78 -23.95
CA ARG A 148 -10.70 9.83 -25.07
C ARG A 148 -9.83 8.58 -24.88
N ASN A 149 -8.84 8.65 -23.98
CA ASN A 149 -7.89 7.58 -23.70
C ASN A 149 -8.16 6.91 -22.34
N ARG A 150 -9.15 7.38 -21.57
CA ARG A 150 -9.52 6.79 -20.28
C ARG A 150 -10.33 5.52 -20.53
N TYR A 151 -9.97 4.42 -19.86
CA TYR A 151 -10.77 3.19 -19.89
C TYR A 151 -12.01 3.38 -19.01
N ASN A 152 -13.19 3.61 -19.61
CA ASN A 152 -14.49 3.71 -18.93
C ASN A 152 -14.52 4.56 -17.64
N ASN A 153 -13.55 5.45 -17.46
CA ASN A 153 -13.46 6.35 -16.30
C ASN A 153 -14.17 7.66 -16.65
N ASP A 154 -15.50 7.57 -16.70
CA ASP A 154 -16.38 8.73 -16.80
C ASP A 154 -16.39 9.52 -15.47
N ALA A 155 -17.15 10.62 -15.45
CA ALA A 155 -17.25 11.44 -14.24
C ALA A 155 -17.75 10.63 -13.03
N GLN A 156 -18.68 9.71 -13.24
CA GLN A 156 -19.25 8.88 -12.18
C GLN A 156 -18.21 7.90 -11.61
N ALA A 157 -17.44 7.22 -12.47
CA ALA A 157 -16.38 6.32 -12.06
C ALA A 157 -15.29 7.04 -11.26
N LEU A 158 -14.92 8.27 -11.66
CA LEU A 158 -13.98 9.10 -10.91
C LEU A 158 -14.52 9.45 -9.52
N THR A 159 -15.79 9.82 -9.40
CA THR A 159 -16.43 10.08 -8.10
C THR A 159 -16.47 8.82 -7.24
N THR A 160 -16.73 7.65 -7.81
CA THR A 160 -16.66 6.37 -7.07
C THR A 160 -15.25 6.10 -6.54
N MET A 161 -14.20 6.35 -7.32
CA MET A 161 -12.81 6.20 -6.87
C MET A 161 -12.44 7.20 -5.77
N GLU A 162 -12.88 8.46 -5.90
CA GLU A 162 -12.71 9.48 -4.86
C GLU A 162 -13.37 9.05 -3.56
N ASN A 163 -14.62 8.59 -3.64
CA ASN A 163 -15.36 8.08 -2.49
C ASN A 163 -14.69 6.85 -1.85
N ALA A 164 -14.10 5.96 -2.66
CA ALA A 164 -13.34 4.83 -2.17
C ALA A 164 -12.08 5.27 -1.40
N ILE A 165 -11.36 6.29 -1.89
CA ILE A 165 -10.22 6.88 -1.18
C ILE A 165 -10.67 7.51 0.15
N VAL A 166 -11.74 8.32 0.15
CA VAL A 166 -12.26 8.94 1.37
C VAL A 166 -12.73 7.89 2.38
N ALA A 167 -13.40 6.83 1.92
CA ALA A 167 -13.81 5.72 2.78
C ALA A 167 -12.61 4.98 3.38
N ALA A 168 -11.56 4.75 2.59
CA ALA A 168 -10.32 4.13 3.04
C ALA A 168 -9.54 5.00 4.05
N GLU A 169 -9.50 6.31 3.85
CA GLU A 169 -8.94 7.27 4.81
C GLU A 169 -9.67 7.22 6.15
N LYS A 170 -11.01 7.22 6.12
CA LYS A 170 -11.81 7.08 7.32
C LYS A 170 -11.53 5.75 8.02
N GLU A 171 -11.51 4.66 7.27
CA GLU A 171 -11.21 3.33 7.81
C GLU A 171 -9.82 3.27 8.47
N HIS A 172 -8.82 3.96 7.90
CA HIS A 172 -7.46 4.09 8.43
C HIS A 172 -7.39 4.98 9.67
N ALA A 173 -8.12 6.10 9.69
CA ALA A 173 -8.23 6.98 10.84
C ALA A 173 -8.84 6.26 12.05
N ASP A 174 -9.82 5.38 11.81
CA ASP A 174 -10.48 4.55 12.84
C ASP A 174 -9.61 3.35 13.30
N TRP A 175 -8.29 3.38 13.10
CA TRP A 175 -7.39 2.33 13.62
C TRP A 175 -7.17 2.54 15.12
N PRO A 176 -7.37 1.47 15.93
CA PRO A 176 -7.10 1.57 17.36
C PRO A 176 -5.63 1.94 17.60
N GLU A 177 -5.39 2.78 18.60
CA GLU A 177 -4.03 3.04 19.06
C GLU A 177 -3.37 1.72 19.48
N LEU A 178 -2.13 1.52 19.05
CA LEU A 178 -1.37 0.34 19.45
C LEU A 178 -1.16 0.41 20.96
N PRO A 179 -1.44 -0.67 21.72
CA PRO A 179 -1.30 -0.63 23.16
C PRO A 179 0.13 -0.19 23.54
N ALA A 180 0.21 0.89 24.32
CA ALA A 180 1.46 1.36 24.90
C ALA A 180 2.06 0.28 25.82
N GLN A 181 3.39 0.28 25.92
CA GLN A 181 4.14 -0.69 26.74
C GLN A 181 3.57 -0.78 28.17
N GLN A 182 2.92 -1.89 28.51
CA GLN A 182 2.87 -2.38 29.88
C GLN A 182 3.84 -3.56 29.97
N GLY A 183 5.02 -3.34 30.54
CA GLY A 183 5.92 -4.44 30.92
C GLY A 183 7.42 -4.22 30.71
N ALA A 184 8.02 -3.24 31.39
CA ALA A 184 9.41 -3.32 31.84
C ALA A 184 9.52 -3.28 33.39
N GLN A 185 8.41 -3.50 34.10
CA GLN A 185 8.37 -3.52 35.56
C GLN A 185 7.42 -4.62 36.06
N ALA A 186 7.80 -5.88 35.85
CA ALA A 186 7.17 -7.03 36.52
C ALA A 186 8.21 -8.09 36.91
N GLY A 187 9.45 -7.67 37.20
CA GLY A 187 10.57 -8.58 37.52
C GLY A 187 11.44 -8.14 38.70
N ALA A 188 11.01 -7.17 39.52
CA ALA A 188 11.83 -6.64 40.62
C ALA A 188 11.19 -6.80 42.02
N ALA A 189 10.08 -7.52 42.17
CA ALA A 189 9.35 -7.62 43.44
C ALA A 189 9.30 -9.02 44.08
N GLU A 190 9.95 -10.04 43.49
CA GLU A 190 10.04 -11.38 44.08
C GLU A 190 11.51 -11.75 44.36
N ASN A 191 12.13 -11.07 45.32
CA ASN A 191 13.30 -11.62 46.02
C ASN A 191 13.55 -10.90 47.36
N GLN A 192 12.56 -10.86 48.24
CA GLN A 192 12.78 -10.57 49.67
C GLN A 192 11.93 -11.52 50.53
N SER A 193 12.47 -12.71 50.73
CA SER A 193 12.16 -13.65 51.82
C SER A 193 13.50 -14.37 52.06
N ALA A 194 14.14 -14.38 53.23
CA ALA A 194 13.69 -14.32 54.61
C ALA A 194 14.84 -13.80 55.53
N PRO A 195 14.56 -13.40 56.78
CA PRO A 195 15.61 -13.12 57.76
C PRO A 195 16.18 -14.43 58.31
N ILE A 196 17.50 -14.53 58.39
CA ILE A 196 18.19 -15.58 59.16
C ILE A 196 18.36 -15.05 60.57
N SER A 197 17.74 -15.74 61.53
CA SER A 197 17.91 -15.56 62.98
C SER A 197 19.29 -16.02 63.45
#